data_AF-A0A553DX26-F1
#
_entry.id   AF-A0A553DX26-F1
#
_cell.length_a   1.000
_cell.length_b   1.000
_cell.length_c   1.000
_cell.angle_alpha   90.00
_cell.angle_beta   90.00
_cell.angle_gamma   90.00
#
_symmetry.space_group_name_H-M   'P 1'
#
loop_
_entity.id
_entity.type
_entity.pdbx_description
1 polymer ?
#
loop_
_entity_poly.entity_id
_entity_poly.type
_entity_poly.pdbx_seq_one_letter_code
_entity_poly.pdbx_strand_id
1 'polypeptide(L)'
;MRKIIFLITILILVSCKKENTKNQIEAEGVPIVKSVSKVINRRDFPLKNFSKIELVSYYDRIRWDTLKYKGKQPFRKELVDNFKLTFDSTMIQERVILNKSQERELLNLMISDTCVPEEMSSACYDPRHMILFRDDKNRIIGYNEFCINCIGSRSSTNLDGFQKYCYSDMSDLFRKFGIKLFVEYEDGGKEYEFLRKKGYLNYKIK
;
A
#
# COMPACT_ATOMS: atom_id res chain seq x y z
N MET A 1 83.17 -27.65 24.78
CA MET A 1 83.16 -28.78 23.82
C MET A 1 81.75 -29.37 23.77
N ARG A 2 81.12 -29.38 22.57
CA ARG A 2 80.03 -30.29 22.10
C ARG A 2 78.84 -30.55 23.06
N LYS A 3 77.56 -30.29 22.77
CA LYS A 3 76.79 -30.00 21.54
C LYS A 3 75.54 -29.19 21.92
N ILE A 4 75.04 -28.43 20.96
CA ILE A 4 73.92 -27.48 21.04
C ILE A 4 72.60 -28.20 21.32
N ILE A 5 71.87 -27.72 22.33
CA ILE A 5 70.46 -28.02 22.62
C ILE A 5 69.66 -26.85 22.04
N PHE A 6 68.70 -27.12 21.16
CA PHE A 6 67.57 -26.20 20.98
C PHE A 6 66.29 -26.97 20.77
N LEU A 7 65.38 -26.70 21.70
CA LEU A 7 63.98 -27.06 21.75
C LEU A 7 63.23 -25.71 21.70
N ILE A 8 61.98 -25.72 21.24
CA ILE A 8 60.90 -24.73 21.51
C ILE A 8 60.56 -23.71 20.38
N THR A 9 59.51 -24.11 19.64
CA THR A 9 58.20 -23.45 19.35
C THR A 9 57.96 -22.37 18.28
N ILE A 10 56.94 -22.73 17.45
CA ILE A 10 55.71 -22.01 17.03
C ILE A 10 55.87 -20.71 16.20
N LEU A 11 55.32 -20.69 14.96
CA LEU A 11 54.08 -19.95 14.57
C LEU A 11 53.82 -19.97 13.03
N ILE A 12 52.66 -20.56 12.67
CA ILE A 12 51.58 -20.13 11.74
C ILE A 12 51.91 -19.64 10.30
N LEU A 13 51.23 -20.24 9.30
CA LEU A 13 50.21 -19.63 8.39
C LEU A 13 50.11 -20.43 7.08
N VAL A 14 48.99 -21.16 6.88
CA VAL A 14 47.85 -20.82 5.99
C VAL A 14 47.98 -21.45 4.59
N SER A 15 47.06 -22.35 4.25
CA SER A 15 45.98 -22.06 3.27
C SER A 15 45.21 -23.33 2.90
N CYS A 16 43.96 -23.41 3.34
CA CYS A 16 42.99 -24.41 2.86
C CYS A 16 42.19 -23.80 1.71
N LYS A 17 42.19 -24.46 0.54
CA LYS A 17 41.13 -24.33 -0.46
C LYS A 17 40.61 -25.74 -0.75
N LYS A 18 39.34 -25.99 -0.41
CA LYS A 18 38.67 -27.29 -0.61
C LYS A 18 37.60 -27.15 -1.68
N GLU A 19 37.58 -28.13 -2.57
CA GLU A 19 36.78 -28.25 -3.77
C GLU A 19 35.69 -29.35 -3.61
N ASN A 20 34.69 -29.29 -4.50
CA ASN A 20 33.69 -30.32 -4.88
C ASN A 20 32.48 -30.49 -3.91
N THR A 21 31.22 -30.58 -4.36
CA THR A 21 30.69 -31.40 -5.47
C THR A 21 29.27 -30.93 -5.89
N LYS A 22 28.90 -31.21 -7.16
CA LYS A 22 27.62 -30.97 -7.85
C LYS A 22 26.43 -31.78 -7.27
N ASN A 23 25.20 -31.29 -7.48
CA ASN A 23 24.05 -32.07 -7.96
C ASN A 23 22.92 -31.16 -8.50
N GLN A 24 22.31 -31.61 -9.60
CA GLN A 24 21.30 -30.94 -10.44
C GLN A 24 19.90 -30.97 -9.83
N ILE A 25 19.08 -29.92 -10.05
CA ILE A 25 17.66 -30.00 -10.47
C ILE A 25 17.35 -28.75 -11.31
N GLU A 26 16.94 -28.95 -12.56
CA GLU A 26 16.34 -27.94 -13.43
C GLU A 26 14.88 -27.68 -13.01
N ALA A 27 14.54 -26.42 -12.77
CA ALA A 27 13.22 -25.87 -13.00
C ALA A 27 13.42 -24.44 -13.46
N GLU A 28 12.96 -24.15 -14.68
CA GLU A 28 13.01 -22.84 -15.32
C GLU A 28 12.35 -21.78 -14.44
N GLY A 29 13.18 -20.96 -13.79
CA GLY A 29 12.78 -19.71 -13.19
C GLY A 29 13.53 -18.60 -13.92
N VAL A 30 12.79 -17.76 -14.64
CA VAL A 30 13.33 -16.49 -15.17
C VAL A 30 14.12 -15.83 -14.04
N PRO A 31 15.41 -15.49 -14.22
CA PRO A 31 16.12 -14.77 -13.18
C PRO A 31 15.40 -13.45 -12.98
N ILE A 32 14.81 -13.24 -11.79
CA ILE A 32 14.29 -11.95 -11.38
C ILE A 32 15.50 -11.02 -11.35
N VAL A 33 15.70 -10.31 -12.46
CA VAL A 33 16.66 -9.24 -12.58
C VAL A 33 16.28 -8.24 -11.50
N LYS A 34 17.14 -8.12 -10.48
CA LYS A 34 17.08 -7.05 -9.48
C LYS A 34 16.86 -5.75 -10.24
N SER A 35 15.71 -5.12 -10.01
CA SER A 35 15.26 -3.96 -10.79
C SER A 35 16.38 -2.93 -10.89
N VAL A 36 16.88 -2.77 -12.11
CA VAL A 36 17.90 -1.81 -12.47
C VAL A 36 17.36 -0.41 -12.16
N SER A 37 18.12 0.34 -11.35
CA SER A 37 17.98 1.75 -10.98
C SER A 37 16.79 2.49 -11.64
N LYS A 38 15.72 2.67 -10.86
CA LYS A 38 14.48 3.39 -11.24
C LYS A 38 14.82 4.77 -11.82
N VAL A 39 14.41 5.02 -13.06
CA VAL A 39 14.27 6.39 -13.57
C VAL A 39 13.12 7.02 -12.77
N ILE A 40 13.44 7.85 -11.78
CA ILE A 40 12.43 8.54 -10.97
C ILE A 40 12.02 9.80 -11.72
N ASN A 41 10.98 9.70 -12.54
CA ASN A 41 10.31 10.89 -13.04
C ASN A 41 9.49 11.49 -11.88
N ARG A 42 9.81 12.73 -11.50
CA ARG A 42 9.05 13.48 -10.50
C ARG A 42 8.07 14.41 -11.20
N ARG A 43 6.84 14.45 -10.68
CA ARG A 43 5.76 15.32 -11.19
C ARG A 43 5.40 16.36 -10.13
N ASP A 44 4.88 17.50 -10.55
CA ASP A 44 4.34 18.47 -9.60
C ASP A 44 3.01 17.96 -9.03
N PHE A 45 2.90 17.96 -7.71
CA PHE A 45 1.66 17.56 -7.06
C PHE A 45 0.53 18.56 -7.41
N PRO A 46 -0.60 18.11 -7.99
CA PRO A 46 -1.55 19.01 -8.64
C PRO A 46 -2.45 19.73 -7.64
N LEU A 47 -2.64 19.16 -6.45
CA LEU A 47 -3.51 19.73 -5.44
C LEU A 47 -2.77 20.79 -4.62
N LYS A 48 -3.20 22.04 -4.79
CA LYS A 48 -2.74 23.19 -4.02
C LYS A 48 -3.66 23.46 -2.84
N ASN A 49 -3.16 24.17 -1.83
CA ASN A 49 -3.95 24.71 -0.70
C ASN A 49 -4.62 23.69 0.22
N PHE A 50 -4.10 22.45 0.33
CA PHE A 50 -4.46 21.58 1.44
C PHE A 50 -3.67 22.01 2.70
N SER A 51 -4.30 21.89 3.87
CA SER A 51 -3.69 22.14 5.18
C SER A 51 -3.37 20.83 5.92
N LYS A 52 -4.10 19.76 5.59
CA LYS A 52 -4.09 18.48 6.30
C LYS A 52 -4.34 17.31 5.36
N ILE A 53 -3.60 16.22 5.56
CA ILE A 53 -3.84 14.92 4.92
C ILE A 53 -4.32 13.92 5.98
N GLU A 54 -5.38 13.17 5.65
CA GLU A 54 -5.89 12.08 6.46
C GLU A 54 -5.82 10.78 5.68
N LEU A 55 -5.34 9.73 6.33
CA LEU A 55 -5.52 8.37 5.86
C LEU A 55 -6.72 7.77 6.57
N VAL A 56 -7.60 7.12 5.82
CA VAL A 56 -8.72 6.39 6.39
C VAL A 56 -8.74 4.97 5.85
N SER A 57 -9.16 4.05 6.71
CA SER A 57 -9.40 2.65 6.34
C SER A 57 -10.80 2.21 6.77
N TYR A 58 -11.35 1.29 5.99
CA TYR A 58 -12.65 0.67 6.19
C TYR A 58 -12.66 -0.70 5.51
N TYR A 59 -13.60 -1.56 5.91
CA TYR A 59 -13.88 -2.78 5.15
C TYR A 59 -14.43 -2.44 3.76
N ASP A 60 -14.42 -3.41 2.83
CA ASP A 60 -14.79 -3.22 1.41
C ASP A 60 -16.04 -2.34 1.26
N ARG A 61 -15.83 -1.11 0.77
CA ARG A 61 -16.92 -0.13 0.64
C ARG A 61 -18.05 -0.63 -0.23
N ILE A 62 -17.74 -1.39 -1.28
CA ILE A 62 -18.75 -1.85 -2.23
C ILE A 62 -19.76 -2.80 -1.57
N ARG A 63 -19.39 -3.46 -0.47
CA ARG A 63 -20.28 -4.37 0.27
C ARG A 63 -21.27 -3.69 1.20
N TRP A 64 -20.99 -2.47 1.68
CA TRP A 64 -21.83 -1.80 2.69
C TRP A 64 -22.35 -0.44 2.28
N ASP A 65 -21.71 0.24 1.33
CA ASP A 65 -22.21 1.50 0.82
C ASP A 65 -23.45 1.23 -0.03
N THR A 66 -24.62 1.45 0.56
CA THR A 66 -25.92 1.28 -0.10
C THR A 66 -26.51 2.61 -0.57
N LEU A 67 -25.83 3.73 -0.26
CA LEU A 67 -26.33 5.07 -0.51
C LEU A 67 -26.14 5.45 -1.99
N LYS A 68 -27.24 5.67 -2.71
CA LYS A 68 -27.20 6.31 -4.03
C LYS A 68 -26.89 7.80 -3.86
N TYR A 69 -26.18 8.38 -4.82
CA TYR A 69 -25.89 9.81 -4.82
C TYR A 69 -26.04 10.39 -6.22
N LYS A 70 -26.84 11.46 -6.36
CA LYS A 70 -27.21 12.06 -7.66
C LYS A 70 -27.63 11.01 -8.70
N GLY A 71 -28.47 10.05 -8.29
CA GLY A 71 -28.96 8.96 -9.14
C GLY A 71 -27.94 7.86 -9.47
N LYS A 72 -26.67 7.99 -9.05
CA LYS A 72 -25.62 6.99 -9.29
C LYS A 72 -25.56 5.97 -8.17
N GLN A 73 -25.30 4.72 -8.56
CA GLN A 73 -25.06 3.60 -7.64
C GLN A 73 -23.72 3.76 -6.91
N PRO A 74 -23.53 3.12 -5.74
CA PRO A 74 -22.31 3.18 -4.92
C PRO A 74 -20.99 2.98 -5.68
N PHE A 75 -20.99 2.11 -6.69
CA PHE A 75 -19.80 1.85 -7.49
C PHE A 75 -19.46 2.98 -8.49
N ARG A 76 -20.46 3.78 -8.91
CA ARG A 76 -20.30 4.85 -9.92
C ARG A 76 -20.41 6.27 -9.36
N LYS A 77 -20.88 6.43 -8.12
CA LYS A 77 -21.06 7.77 -7.54
C LYS A 77 -19.74 8.45 -7.21
N GLU A 78 -19.72 9.77 -7.24
CA GLU A 78 -18.63 10.57 -6.65
C GLU A 78 -18.57 10.29 -5.15
N LEU A 79 -17.36 10.07 -4.61
CA LEU A 79 -17.18 9.74 -3.19
C LEU A 79 -17.08 10.99 -2.31
N VAL A 80 -16.73 12.11 -2.91
CA VAL A 80 -16.69 13.43 -2.29
C VAL A 80 -17.45 14.40 -3.17
N ASP A 81 -18.41 15.10 -2.59
CA ASP A 81 -19.09 16.23 -3.22
C ASP A 81 -19.47 17.26 -2.15
N ASN A 82 -19.57 18.53 -2.52
CA ASN A 82 -19.79 19.65 -1.59
C ASN A 82 -18.88 19.56 -0.35
N PHE A 83 -17.61 19.22 -0.57
CA PHE A 83 -16.55 19.10 0.43
C PHE A 83 -16.75 18.01 1.49
N LYS A 84 -17.66 17.06 1.28
CA LYS A 84 -18.02 16.00 2.23
C LYS A 84 -18.06 14.63 1.55
N LEU A 85 -17.93 13.57 2.35
CA LEU A 85 -18.13 12.21 1.86
C LEU A 85 -19.60 11.99 1.48
N THR A 86 -19.84 11.21 0.42
CA THR A 86 -21.18 10.86 -0.07
C THR A 86 -21.62 9.45 0.35
N PHE A 87 -20.82 8.80 1.20
CA PHE A 87 -21.12 7.54 1.86
C PHE A 87 -21.12 7.73 3.38
N ASP A 88 -21.63 6.73 4.11
CA ASP A 88 -21.70 6.77 5.56
C ASP A 88 -20.28 6.75 6.18
N SER A 89 -19.85 7.91 6.68
CA SER A 89 -18.53 8.06 7.30
C SER A 89 -18.38 7.33 8.63
N THR A 90 -19.47 6.86 9.25
CA THR A 90 -19.40 6.05 10.49
C THR A 90 -18.84 4.65 10.26
N MET A 91 -18.72 4.24 8.99
CA MET A 91 -18.11 2.98 8.58
C MET A 91 -16.58 3.03 8.54
N ILE A 92 -15.97 4.22 8.64
CA ILE A 92 -14.52 4.39 8.77
C ILE A 92 -14.06 3.76 10.10
N GLN A 93 -13.13 2.80 10.02
CA GLN A 93 -12.61 2.06 11.18
C GLN A 93 -11.36 2.73 11.75
N GLU A 94 -10.48 3.23 10.88
CA GLU A 94 -9.27 3.91 11.31
C GLU A 94 -9.13 5.25 10.59
N ARG A 95 -8.53 6.19 11.31
CA ARG A 95 -8.24 7.53 10.81
C ARG A 95 -6.90 7.97 11.37
N VAL A 96 -5.95 8.24 10.49
CA VAL A 96 -4.64 8.78 10.83
C VAL A 96 -4.53 10.17 10.23
N ILE A 97 -4.29 11.17 11.08
CA ILE A 97 -3.95 12.53 10.63
C ILE A 97 -2.43 12.58 10.49
N LEU A 98 -1.95 12.90 9.29
CA LEU A 98 -0.51 12.91 9.02
C LEU A 98 0.16 14.13 9.64
N ASN A 99 1.32 13.91 10.25
CA ASN A 99 2.23 14.99 10.61
C ASN A 99 3.08 15.43 9.41
N LYS A 100 3.81 16.55 9.53
CA LYS A 100 4.61 17.12 8.42
C LYS A 100 5.71 16.20 7.88
N SER A 101 6.20 15.23 8.66
CA SER A 101 7.14 14.24 8.16
C SER A 101 6.42 13.21 7.28
N GLN A 102 5.28 12.70 7.76
CA GLN A 102 4.47 11.71 7.04
C GLN A 102 3.86 12.30 5.76
N GLU A 103 3.38 13.56 5.80
CA GLU A 103 2.88 14.27 4.62
C GLU A 103 3.95 14.34 3.54
N ARG A 104 5.19 14.72 3.89
CA ARG A 104 6.30 14.79 2.93
C ARG A 104 6.61 13.43 2.31
N GLU A 105 6.65 12.37 3.12
CA GLU A 105 6.93 11.02 2.63
C GLU A 105 5.82 10.49 1.70
N LEU A 106 4.55 10.71 2.06
CA LEU A 106 3.42 10.37 1.18
C LEU A 106 3.48 11.13 -0.15
N LEU A 107 3.65 12.45 -0.11
CA LEU A 107 3.70 13.26 -1.31
C LEU A 107 4.89 12.87 -2.19
N ASN A 108 6.05 12.58 -1.59
CA ASN A 108 7.21 12.08 -2.32
C ASN A 108 6.93 10.77 -3.05
N LEU A 109 6.18 9.85 -2.44
CA LEU A 109 5.73 8.63 -3.11
C LEU A 109 4.76 8.97 -4.26
N MET A 110 3.77 9.82 -4.02
CA MET A 110 2.74 10.17 -5.02
C MET A 110 3.28 10.89 -6.26
N ILE A 111 4.29 11.74 -6.09
CA ILE A 111 4.92 12.47 -7.20
C ILE A 111 5.94 11.64 -7.98
N SER A 112 6.43 10.55 -7.39
CA SER A 112 7.48 9.73 -8.00
C SER A 112 6.86 8.62 -8.84
N ASP A 113 7.28 8.55 -10.10
CA ASP A 113 6.97 7.42 -10.99
C ASP A 113 7.89 6.25 -10.62
N THR A 114 7.45 5.42 -9.67
CA THR A 114 8.29 4.35 -9.09
C THR A 114 7.87 2.95 -9.51
N CYS A 115 6.73 2.78 -10.17
CA CYS A 115 6.20 1.47 -10.48
C CYS A 115 6.62 0.96 -11.86
N VAL A 116 7.86 0.47 -11.93
CA VAL A 116 8.42 -0.13 -13.15
C VAL A 116 9.06 -1.49 -12.80
N PRO A 117 8.59 -2.60 -13.40
CA PRO A 117 7.42 -2.70 -14.28
C PRO A 117 6.11 -2.35 -13.55
N GLU A 118 5.09 -1.94 -14.30
CA GLU A 118 3.78 -1.61 -13.74
C GLU A 118 3.12 -2.84 -13.10
N GLU A 119 2.41 -2.62 -11.99
CA GLU A 119 1.58 -3.65 -11.36
C GLU A 119 0.33 -3.92 -12.23
N MET A 120 -0.04 -5.19 -12.40
CA MET A 120 -1.17 -5.57 -13.25
C MET A 120 -2.51 -5.46 -12.51
N SER A 121 -3.38 -4.57 -12.99
CA SER A 121 -4.73 -4.42 -12.44
C SER A 121 -5.58 -5.69 -12.62
N SER A 122 -6.32 -6.05 -11.57
CA SER A 122 -7.32 -7.12 -11.61
C SER A 122 -8.70 -6.58 -11.96
N ALA A 123 -9.60 -7.43 -12.44
CA ALA A 123 -11.00 -7.04 -12.76
C ALA A 123 -11.88 -6.75 -11.52
N CYS A 124 -11.29 -6.68 -10.32
CA CYS A 124 -11.99 -6.44 -9.06
C CYS A 124 -11.83 -5.00 -8.58
N TYR A 125 -12.72 -4.56 -7.69
CA TYR A 125 -12.56 -3.29 -6.97
C TYR A 125 -13.27 -3.36 -5.62
N ASP A 126 -12.56 -3.83 -4.60
CA ASP A 126 -12.98 -3.92 -3.20
C ASP A 126 -12.15 -2.96 -2.32
N PRO A 127 -12.35 -1.63 -2.46
CA PRO A 127 -11.54 -0.62 -1.83
C PRO A 127 -11.70 -0.60 -0.31
N ARG A 128 -10.56 -0.48 0.38
CA ARG A 128 -10.47 -0.47 1.85
C ARG A 128 -9.68 0.69 2.42
N HIS A 129 -9.08 1.50 1.55
CA HIS A 129 -8.17 2.58 1.93
C HIS A 129 -8.46 3.83 1.12
N MET A 130 -8.37 4.98 1.77
CA MET A 130 -8.53 6.27 1.10
C MET A 130 -7.63 7.33 1.73
N ILE A 131 -7.03 8.16 0.88
CA ILE A 131 -6.36 9.40 1.26
C ILE A 131 -7.36 10.54 1.09
N LEU A 132 -7.50 11.39 2.10
CA LEU A 132 -8.30 12.61 2.06
C LEU A 132 -7.40 13.83 2.23
N PHE A 133 -7.53 14.78 1.32
CA PHE A 133 -6.87 16.08 1.41
C PHE A 133 -7.88 17.13 1.83
N ARG A 134 -7.55 17.87 2.89
CA ARG A 134 -8.42 18.91 3.45
C ARG A 134 -7.78 20.26 3.43
N ASP A 135 -8.58 21.29 3.24
CA ASP A 135 -8.15 22.68 3.40
C ASP A 135 -8.18 23.16 4.86
N ASP A 136 -7.84 24.42 5.08
CA ASP A 136 -7.86 25.12 6.37
C ASP A 136 -9.25 25.16 7.03
N LYS A 137 -10.33 25.09 6.24
CA LYS A 137 -11.72 25.01 6.69
C LYS A 137 -12.18 23.56 6.92
N ASN A 138 -11.26 22.60 6.93
CA ASN A 138 -11.53 21.17 7.11
C ASN A 138 -12.42 20.57 6.00
N ARG A 139 -12.54 21.23 4.85
CA ARG A 139 -13.30 20.79 3.67
C ARG A 139 -12.49 19.77 2.89
N ILE A 140 -13.11 18.68 2.43
CA ILE A 140 -12.41 17.69 1.59
C ILE A 140 -12.29 18.29 0.18
N ILE A 141 -11.06 18.54 -0.26
CA ILE A 141 -10.75 19.16 -1.56
C ILE A 141 -10.11 18.18 -2.54
N GLY A 142 -9.74 16.98 -2.09
CA GLY A 142 -9.27 15.90 -2.95
C GLY A 142 -9.32 14.56 -2.23
N TYR A 143 -9.39 13.48 -2.99
CA TYR A 143 -9.29 12.13 -2.46
C TYR A 143 -8.64 11.15 -3.43
N ASN A 144 -8.11 10.07 -2.88
CA ASN A 144 -7.66 8.89 -3.62
C ASN A 144 -8.11 7.64 -2.86
N GLU A 145 -9.13 6.93 -3.35
CA GLU A 145 -9.59 5.63 -2.85
C GLU A 145 -8.89 4.52 -3.63
N PHE A 146 -8.41 3.49 -2.95
CA PHE A 146 -7.78 2.39 -3.64
C PHE A 146 -8.05 1.01 -3.02
N CYS A 147 -7.91 0.01 -3.87
CA CYS A 147 -7.78 -1.37 -3.51
C CYS A 147 -6.36 -1.83 -3.85
N ILE A 148 -5.60 -2.17 -2.80
CA ILE A 148 -4.22 -2.67 -2.93
C ILE A 148 -4.23 -4.02 -3.66
N ASN A 149 -5.11 -4.95 -3.27
CA ASN A 149 -5.16 -6.30 -3.83
C ASN A 149 -5.59 -6.32 -5.31
N CYS A 150 -6.42 -5.37 -5.73
CA CYS A 150 -6.88 -5.27 -7.12
C CYS A 150 -5.99 -4.38 -7.98
N ILE A 151 -5.05 -3.65 -7.38
CA ILE A 151 -4.22 -2.64 -8.08
C ILE A 151 -5.19 -1.68 -8.83
N GLY A 152 -6.14 -1.13 -8.07
CA GLY A 152 -7.23 -0.31 -8.60
C GLY A 152 -7.50 0.90 -7.73
N SER A 153 -7.86 2.03 -8.34
CA SER A 153 -8.16 3.26 -7.60
C SER A 153 -9.23 4.11 -8.25
N ARG A 154 -9.75 5.04 -7.45
CA ARG A 154 -10.65 6.12 -7.86
C ARG A 154 -10.21 7.39 -7.15
N SER A 155 -10.00 8.45 -7.89
CA SER A 155 -9.60 9.74 -7.35
C SER A 155 -10.61 10.84 -7.68
N SER A 156 -10.50 11.96 -6.98
CA SER A 156 -11.09 13.22 -7.43
C SER A 156 -10.43 13.69 -8.73
N THR A 157 -11.16 14.45 -9.55
CA THR A 157 -10.71 14.92 -10.87
C THR A 157 -9.37 15.67 -10.83
N ASN A 158 -9.08 16.38 -9.75
CA ASN A 158 -7.81 17.10 -9.56
C ASN A 158 -6.62 16.21 -9.17
N LEU A 159 -6.83 14.92 -8.96
CA LEU A 159 -5.82 13.89 -8.69
C LEU A 159 -5.91 12.74 -9.71
N ASP A 160 -6.56 12.97 -10.85
CA ASP A 160 -6.65 11.98 -11.91
C ASP A 160 -5.26 11.70 -12.53
N GLY A 161 -4.98 10.43 -12.82
CA GLY A 161 -3.68 9.99 -13.35
C GLY A 161 -2.49 10.16 -12.40
N PHE A 162 -2.69 10.46 -11.12
CA PHE A 162 -1.61 10.67 -10.16
C PHE A 162 -1.10 9.39 -9.46
N GLN A 163 -1.70 8.25 -9.76
CA GLN A 163 -1.36 6.92 -9.23
C GLN A 163 -0.28 6.25 -10.09
N LYS A 164 0.98 6.68 -9.93
CA LYS A 164 2.15 6.09 -10.62
C LYS A 164 3.15 5.38 -9.68
N TYR A 165 2.78 5.29 -8.41
CA TYR A 165 3.49 4.50 -7.42
C TYR A 165 2.95 3.07 -7.42
N CYS A 166 3.75 2.11 -6.94
CA CYS A 166 3.24 0.77 -6.71
C CYS A 166 2.32 0.74 -5.48
N TYR A 167 1.23 -0.01 -5.55
CA TYR A 167 0.31 -0.18 -4.42
C TYR A 167 0.96 -0.94 -3.26
N SER A 168 1.97 -1.78 -3.53
CA SER A 168 2.86 -2.35 -2.52
C SER A 168 3.59 -1.27 -1.71
N ASP A 169 4.26 -0.31 -2.37
CA ASP A 169 4.92 0.83 -1.71
C ASP A 169 3.91 1.66 -0.88
N MET A 170 2.70 1.88 -1.41
CA MET A 170 1.63 2.59 -0.70
C MET A 170 1.10 1.81 0.52
N SER A 171 0.97 0.49 0.39
CA SER A 171 0.58 -0.42 1.47
C SER A 171 1.58 -0.34 2.63
N ASP A 172 2.87 -0.45 2.33
CA ASP A 172 3.94 -0.35 3.33
C ASP A 172 3.92 1.00 4.03
N LEU A 173 3.69 2.07 3.27
CA LEU A 173 3.59 3.42 3.82
C LEU A 173 2.38 3.56 4.76
N PHE A 174 1.21 3.02 4.38
CA PHE A 174 0.01 3.03 5.23
C PHE A 174 0.24 2.27 6.54
N ARG A 175 0.86 1.08 6.47
CA ARG A 175 1.24 0.31 7.67
C ARG A 175 2.19 1.09 8.56
N LYS A 176 3.22 1.70 7.96
CA LYS A 176 4.20 2.57 8.66
C LYS A 176 3.51 3.73 9.38
N PHE A 177 2.45 4.29 8.80
CA PHE A 177 1.72 5.42 9.38
C PHE A 177 0.66 5.01 10.41
N GLY A 178 0.48 3.72 10.65
CA GLY A 178 -0.35 3.20 11.74
C GLY A 178 -1.73 2.72 11.31
N ILE A 179 -2.01 2.61 10.01
CA ILE A 179 -3.17 1.85 9.53
C ILE A 179 -2.91 0.36 9.80
N LYS A 180 -3.87 -0.35 10.37
CA LYS A 180 -3.76 -1.78 10.71
C LYS A 180 -4.75 -2.63 9.93
N LEU A 181 -5.84 -2.05 9.44
CA LEU A 181 -6.86 -2.75 8.67
C LEU A 181 -6.33 -3.03 7.27
N PHE A 182 -5.83 -4.24 7.09
CA PHE A 182 -5.52 -4.86 5.81
C PHE A 182 -6.22 -6.21 5.80
N VAL A 183 -7.14 -6.41 4.85
CA VAL A 183 -7.87 -7.68 4.73
C VAL A 183 -7.10 -8.54 3.74
N GLU A 184 -6.36 -9.49 4.29
CA GLU A 184 -5.74 -10.57 3.53
C GLU A 184 -6.76 -11.71 3.36
N TYR A 185 -6.49 -12.67 2.46
CA TYR A 185 -7.45 -13.74 2.15
C TYR A 185 -7.95 -14.51 3.40
N GLU A 186 -7.09 -14.68 4.40
CA GLU A 186 -7.40 -15.36 5.66
C GLU A 186 -8.23 -14.49 6.63
N ASP A 187 -8.20 -13.15 6.47
CA ASP A 187 -8.91 -12.19 7.31
C ASP A 187 -10.32 -11.85 6.80
N GLY A 188 -10.75 -12.43 5.67
CA GLY A 188 -12.09 -12.23 5.10
C GLY A 188 -13.23 -12.55 6.08
N GLY A 189 -12.99 -13.43 7.07
CA GLY A 189 -13.94 -13.74 8.13
C GLY A 189 -14.26 -12.56 9.06
N LYS A 190 -13.27 -11.73 9.40
CA LYS A 190 -13.48 -10.55 10.27
C LYS A 190 -14.28 -9.46 9.56
N GLU A 191 -13.96 -9.21 8.29
CA GLU A 191 -14.74 -8.30 7.44
C GLU A 191 -16.19 -8.78 7.34
N TYR A 192 -16.40 -10.05 7.01
CA TYR A 192 -17.72 -10.65 6.91
C TYR A 192 -18.51 -10.50 8.22
N GLU A 193 -17.90 -10.86 9.36
CA GLU A 193 -18.56 -10.78 10.66
C GLU A 193 -18.94 -9.34 11.02
N PHE A 194 -18.03 -8.38 10.79
CA PHE A 194 -18.30 -6.97 11.01
C PHE A 194 -19.50 -6.47 10.20
N LEU A 195 -19.51 -6.76 8.89
CA LEU A 195 -20.58 -6.32 7.99
C LEU A 195 -21.91 -7.00 8.31
N ARG A 196 -21.87 -8.28 8.71
CA ARG A 196 -23.05 -9.01 9.21
C ARG A 196 -23.61 -8.37 10.48
N LYS A 197 -22.77 -8.06 11.47
CA LYS A 197 -23.20 -7.39 12.73
C LYS A 197 -23.82 -6.02 12.46
N LYS A 198 -23.35 -5.33 11.42
CA LYS A 198 -23.91 -4.05 10.95
C LYS A 198 -25.17 -4.19 10.08
N GLY A 199 -25.60 -5.41 9.77
CA GLY A 199 -26.81 -5.70 9.00
C GLY A 199 -26.65 -5.59 7.48
N TYR A 200 -25.42 -5.47 6.96
CA TYR A 200 -25.15 -5.37 5.52
C TYR A 200 -25.10 -6.72 4.82
N LEU A 201 -24.82 -7.79 5.56
CA LEU A 201 -24.80 -9.16 5.04
C LEU A 201 -25.95 -9.95 5.66
N ASN A 202 -27.05 -10.09 4.91
CA ASN A 202 -28.17 -10.93 5.28
C ASN A 202 -28.18 -12.18 4.41
N TYR A 203 -27.68 -13.30 4.96
CA TYR A 203 -28.17 -14.61 4.56
C TYR A 203 -29.09 -15.11 5.67
N LYS A 204 -30.39 -15.16 5.39
CA LYS A 204 -31.18 -16.27 5.92
C LYS A 204 -30.62 -17.49 5.20
N ILE A 205 -29.81 -18.29 5.91
CA ILE A 205 -29.55 -19.66 5.48
C ILE A 205 -30.94 -20.31 5.44
N LYS A 206 -31.46 -20.53 4.23
CA LYS A 206 -32.63 -21.36 4.02
C LYS A 206 -32.18 -22.81 4.00
#